data_AF-A0A8J7CFB2-F1
#
_entry.id   AF-A0A8J7CFB2-F1
#
_cell.length_a   1.000
_cell.length_b   1.000
_cell.length_c   1.000
_cell.angle_alpha   90.00
_cell.angle_beta   90.00
_cell.angle_gamma   90.00
#
_symmetry.space_group_name_H-M   'P 1'
#
loop_
_entity.id
_entity.type
_entity.pdbx_description
1 polymer ?
#
loop_
_entity_poly.entity_id
_entity_poly.type
_entity_poly.pdbx_seq_one_letter_code
_entity_poly.pdbx_strand_id
1 'polypeptide(L)'
;LHALFLMLLYVVFLPLLIHHLSNNSFQLVVYLLLLFLLKGWSLYLYSLEVRYQNRLRKDLSFALRFLSAFLILWGLMGGMPLLLWNGGGILFLTTLYFSLSLRTKVIAWSALLQEEERLNLTYARRVGAFIDVGGIAPASKNRRRVTRLVKKVFPLGSFPYLSFLLLQWTRGDGFGMFFRLFAVGLLFLLFFPSPWVAVGEMAGVTLLSILQLDSFFQTMRRSAFLPILPIDRKELKEGMLLAGRFLLTFFVLITTIPAILFYPFQLLQLLGFEGIAYAVGWWRLTKRLEKKG
;
A
#
# COMPACT_ATOMS: atom_id res chain seq x y z
N LEU A 1 -0.37 10.77 0.24
CA LEU A 1 0.82 10.09 0.79
C LEU A 1 1.31 10.75 2.07
N HIS A 2 1.50 12.08 2.12
CA HIS A 2 1.94 12.76 3.34
C HIS A 2 0.98 12.66 4.54
N ALA A 3 -0.34 12.74 4.33
CA ALA A 3 -1.33 12.51 5.38
C ALA A 3 -1.44 11.03 5.80
N LEU A 4 -1.29 10.12 4.83
CA LEU A 4 -1.24 8.67 5.08
C LEU A 4 0.03 8.26 5.84
N PHE A 5 1.15 8.93 5.57
CA PHE A 5 2.42 8.74 6.29
C PHE A 5 2.33 9.30 7.71
N LEU A 6 1.64 10.43 7.91
CA LEU A 6 1.33 10.94 9.26
C LEU A 6 0.37 10.03 10.01
N MET A 7 -0.66 9.49 9.37
CA MET A 7 -1.53 8.47 9.96
C MET A 7 -0.77 7.19 10.28
N LEU A 8 0.11 6.72 9.39
CA LEU A 8 0.91 5.52 9.61
C LEU A 8 1.93 5.73 10.73
N LEU A 9 2.58 6.90 10.76
CA LEU A 9 3.50 7.29 11.82
C LEU A 9 2.75 7.43 13.16
N TYR A 10 1.57 8.05 13.15
CA TYR A 10 0.68 8.11 14.31
C TYR A 10 0.28 6.72 14.80
N VAL A 11 -0.10 5.81 13.91
CA VAL A 11 -0.49 4.42 14.22
C VAL A 11 0.69 3.60 14.75
N VAL A 12 1.90 3.79 14.22
CA VAL A 12 3.13 3.12 14.68
C VAL A 12 3.58 3.64 16.05
N PHE A 13 3.44 4.94 16.31
CA PHE A 13 3.78 5.54 17.60
C PHE A 13 2.65 5.48 18.63
N LEU A 14 1.42 5.13 18.23
CA LEU A 14 0.26 4.98 19.10
C LEU A 14 0.50 4.05 20.30
N PRO A 15 1.05 2.81 20.14
CA PRO A 15 1.32 1.94 21.28
C PRO A 15 2.39 2.52 22.23
N LEU A 16 3.38 3.24 21.70
CA LEU A 16 4.41 3.92 22.51
C LEU A 16 3.82 5.11 23.28
N LEU A 17 2.90 5.86 22.65
CA LEU A 17 2.16 6.95 23.27
C LEU A 17 1.25 6.41 24.39
N ILE A 18 0.46 5.38 24.14
CA ILE A 18 -0.44 4.78 25.14
C ILE A 18 0.34 4.24 26.35
N HIS A 19 1.54 3.69 26.15
CA HIS A 19 2.39 3.20 27.22
C HIS A 19 2.97 4.33 28.11
N HIS A 20 3.29 5.50 27.55
CA HIS A 20 3.78 6.66 28.33
C HIS A 20 2.67 7.58 28.86
N LEU A 21 1.48 7.56 28.26
CA LEU A 21 0.42 8.55 28.49
C LEU A 21 -0.80 8.01 29.23
N SER A 22 -0.69 6.88 29.95
CA SER A 22 -1.81 6.24 30.64
C SER A 22 -2.54 7.14 31.66
N ASN A 23 -2.04 8.35 31.96
CA ASN A 23 -2.63 9.25 32.95
C ASN A 23 -2.89 10.71 32.52
N ASN A 24 -2.58 11.14 31.28
CA ASN A 24 -2.73 12.57 30.92
C ASN A 24 -3.16 12.82 29.46
N SER A 25 -4.48 12.85 29.23
CA SER A 25 -5.10 13.19 27.94
C SER A 25 -4.68 14.55 27.38
N PHE A 26 -4.31 15.52 28.23
CA PHE A 26 -3.84 16.84 27.82
C PHE A 26 -2.51 16.79 27.06
N GLN A 27 -1.60 15.91 27.46
CA GLN A 27 -0.30 15.78 26.81
C GLN A 27 -0.45 15.26 25.37
N LEU A 28 -1.34 14.29 25.13
CA LEU A 28 -1.65 13.78 23.78
C LEU A 28 -2.07 14.89 22.80
N VAL A 29 -2.92 15.81 23.25
CA VAL A 29 -3.37 16.94 22.42
C VAL A 29 -2.20 17.87 22.06
N VAL A 30 -1.31 18.13 23.02
CA VAL A 30 -0.10 18.93 22.79
C VAL A 30 0.84 18.26 21.78
N TYR A 31 1.05 16.94 21.87
CA TYR A 31 1.84 16.19 20.89
C TYR A 31 1.24 16.27 19.47
N LEU A 32 -0.08 16.12 19.35
CA LEU A 32 -0.79 16.20 18.07
C LEU A 32 -0.68 17.61 17.46
N LEU A 33 -0.88 18.64 18.26
CA LEU A 33 -0.78 20.02 17.82
C LEU A 33 0.64 20.35 17.34
N LEU A 34 1.66 19.86 18.06
CA LEU A 34 3.06 20.07 17.71
C LEU A 34 3.47 19.28 16.45
N LEU A 35 2.97 18.07 16.26
CA LEU A 35 3.10 17.32 15.00
C LEU A 35 2.46 18.06 13.82
N PHE A 36 1.29 18.67 14.04
CA PHE A 36 0.62 19.46 13.01
C PHE A 36 1.42 20.71 12.64
N LEU A 37 1.99 21.41 13.64
CA LEU A 37 2.89 22.56 13.43
C LEU A 37 4.17 22.15 12.68
N LEU A 38 4.84 21.07 13.09
CA LEU A 38 6.00 20.52 12.39
C LEU A 38 5.68 20.19 10.94
N LYS A 39 4.48 19.64 10.69
CA LYS A 39 4.04 19.34 9.33
C LYS A 39 3.81 20.60 8.51
N GLY A 40 3.09 21.58 9.07
CA GLY A 40 2.86 22.87 8.43
C GLY A 40 4.18 23.54 8.05
N TRP A 41 5.15 23.51 8.96
CA TRP A 41 6.49 24.05 8.72
C TRP A 41 7.26 23.28 7.63
N SER A 42 7.20 21.95 7.64
CA SER A 42 7.81 21.11 6.62
C SER A 42 7.23 21.39 5.22
N LEU A 43 5.92 21.60 5.12
CA LEU A 43 5.24 22.00 3.88
C LEU A 43 5.64 23.40 3.43
N TYR A 44 5.76 24.35 4.37
CA TYR A 44 6.24 25.69 4.09
C TYR A 44 7.65 25.66 3.49
N LEU A 45 8.59 24.95 4.13
CA LEU A 45 9.95 24.77 3.60
C LEU A 45 9.97 24.08 2.24
N TYR A 46 9.12 23.07 2.02
CA TYR A 46 8.99 22.43 0.71
C TYR A 46 8.55 23.44 -0.36
N SER A 47 7.60 24.34 -0.05
CA SER A 47 7.17 25.37 -1.01
C SER A 47 8.27 26.36 -1.37
N LEU A 48 9.18 26.66 -0.43
CA LEU A 48 10.37 27.47 -0.67
C LEU A 48 11.40 26.74 -1.54
N GLU A 49 11.54 25.42 -1.37
CA GLU A 49 12.51 24.60 -2.10
C GLU A 49 12.13 24.25 -3.53
N VAL A 50 10.83 24.12 -3.84
CA VAL A 50 10.37 23.85 -5.20
C VAL A 50 10.89 24.91 -6.18
N ARG A 51 11.12 26.13 -5.69
CA ARG A 51 11.70 27.25 -6.44
C ARG A 51 13.19 27.07 -6.78
N TYR A 52 13.89 26.12 -6.17
CA TYR A 52 15.30 25.81 -6.47
C TYR A 52 15.42 24.65 -7.47
N GLN A 53 16.33 24.78 -8.43
CA GLN A 53 16.58 23.76 -9.46
C GLN A 53 17.58 22.67 -9.04
N ASN A 54 18.44 22.93 -8.05
CA ASN A 54 19.54 22.03 -7.72
C ASN A 54 19.07 20.84 -6.85
N ARG A 55 19.10 19.63 -7.41
CA ARG A 55 18.64 18.38 -6.74
C ARG A 55 19.43 18.05 -5.47
N LEU A 56 20.75 18.26 -5.46
CA LEU A 56 21.58 17.96 -4.29
C LEU A 56 21.18 18.79 -3.07
N ARG A 57 20.75 20.04 -3.29
CA ARG A 57 20.26 20.92 -2.22
C ARG A 57 18.89 20.51 -1.70
N LYS A 58 18.06 19.88 -2.55
CA LYS A 58 16.76 19.33 -2.14
C LYS A 58 16.95 18.11 -1.22
N ASP A 59 17.86 17.21 -1.58
CA ASP A 59 18.14 16.00 -0.79
C ASP A 59 18.75 16.35 0.58
N LEU A 60 19.71 17.28 0.62
CA LEU A 60 20.27 17.79 1.87
C LEU A 60 19.21 18.46 2.76
N SER A 61 18.33 19.27 2.17
CA SER A 61 17.26 19.90 2.94
C SER A 61 16.23 18.90 3.46
N PHE A 62 15.95 17.85 2.69
CA PHE A 62 15.11 16.74 3.15
C PHE A 62 15.74 16.04 4.35
N ALA A 63 17.03 15.72 4.28
CA ALA A 63 17.77 15.11 5.39
C ALA A 63 17.77 16.00 6.65
N LEU A 64 17.99 17.31 6.49
CA LEU A 64 17.97 18.26 7.61
C LEU A 64 16.59 18.36 8.27
N ARG A 65 15.52 18.44 7.48
CA ARG A 65 14.13 18.46 8.00
C ARG A 65 13.74 17.16 8.70
N PHE A 66 14.20 16.03 8.16
CA PHE A 66 13.98 14.73 8.78
C PHE A 66 14.71 14.64 10.12
N LEU A 67 16.00 15.01 10.16
CA LEU A 67 16.81 15.02 11.36
C LEU A 67 16.22 15.95 12.43
N SER A 68 15.81 17.17 12.06
CA SER A 68 15.21 18.12 12.99
C SER A 68 13.87 17.64 13.54
N ALA A 69 13.01 17.06 12.69
CA ALA A 69 11.73 16.50 13.13
C ALA A 69 11.95 15.30 14.06
N PHE A 70 12.94 14.45 13.78
CA PHE A 70 13.33 13.34 14.63
C PHE A 70 13.84 13.84 16.00
N LEU A 71 14.75 14.81 16.02
CA LEU A 71 15.29 15.38 17.26
C LEU A 71 14.20 16.02 18.13
N ILE A 72 13.25 16.74 17.52
CA ILE A 72 12.14 17.36 18.25
C ILE A 72 11.21 16.29 18.81
N LEU A 73 10.85 15.26 18.04
CA LEU A 73 9.98 14.20 18.52
C LEU A 73 10.66 13.37 19.62
N TRP A 74 11.93 13.04 19.44
CA TRP A 74 12.71 12.30 20.43
C TRP A 74 12.86 13.07 21.74
N GLY A 75 13.16 14.37 21.66
CA GLY A 75 13.27 15.23 22.83
C GLY A 75 11.96 15.39 23.59
N LEU A 76 10.81 15.37 22.89
CA LEU A 76 9.50 15.43 23.52
C LEU A 76 9.13 14.14 24.25
N MET A 77 9.53 12.97 23.73
CA MET A 77 9.20 11.66 24.32
C MET A 77 10.00 11.30 25.58
N GLY A 78 10.62 12.27 26.26
CA GLY A 78 11.44 12.05 27.46
C GLY A 78 12.95 11.95 27.19
N GLY A 79 13.40 12.27 25.98
CA GLY A 79 14.81 12.51 25.69
C GLY A 79 15.36 13.76 26.41
N MET A 80 16.65 14.06 26.23
CA MET A 80 17.26 15.25 26.83
C MET A 80 16.59 16.54 26.30
N PRO A 81 16.10 17.46 27.17
CA PRO A 81 15.43 18.70 26.74
C PRO A 81 16.29 19.57 25.82
N LEU A 82 17.62 19.49 25.93
CA LEU A 82 18.59 20.12 25.03
C LEU A 82 18.38 19.72 23.56
N LEU A 83 17.90 18.52 23.26
CA LEU A 83 17.66 18.07 21.88
C LEU A 83 16.48 18.80 21.22
N LEU A 84 15.50 19.26 22.01
CA LEU A 84 14.40 20.08 21.50
C LEU A 84 14.90 21.42 20.97
N TRP A 85 15.74 22.09 21.77
CA TRP A 85 16.34 23.37 21.40
C TRP A 85 17.25 23.23 20.17
N ASN A 86 18.05 22.17 20.10
CA ASN A 86 18.90 21.89 18.95
C ASN A 86 18.08 21.60 17.67
N GLY A 87 17.05 20.77 17.77
CA GLY A 87 16.18 20.46 16.64
C GLY A 87 15.42 21.69 16.13
N GLY A 88 14.92 22.52 17.04
CA GLY A 88 14.29 23.81 16.73
C GLY A 88 15.26 24.80 16.08
N GLY A 89 16.49 24.89 16.60
CA GLY A 89 17.54 25.75 16.06
C GLY A 89 17.94 25.38 14.63
N ILE A 90 18.10 24.08 14.34
CA ILE A 90 18.40 23.60 12.99
C ILE A 90 17.25 23.94 12.02
N LEU A 91 16.00 23.76 12.44
CA LEU A 91 14.83 24.15 11.64
C LEU A 91 14.77 25.65 11.38
N PHE A 92 15.07 26.47 12.38
CA PHE A 92 15.07 27.92 12.23
C PHE A 92 16.17 28.38 11.27
N LEU A 93 17.40 27.89 11.44
CA LEU A 93 18.55 28.22 10.59
C LEU A 93 18.32 27.79 9.13
N THR A 94 17.77 26.60 8.90
CA THR A 94 17.44 26.15 7.55
C THR A 94 16.36 27.04 6.91
N THR A 95 15.35 27.45 7.67
CA THR A 95 14.31 28.37 7.20
C THR A 95 14.86 29.75 6.85
N LEU A 96 15.76 30.30 7.68
CA LEU A 96 16.46 31.55 7.39
C LEU A 96 17.33 31.44 6.14
N TYR A 97 18.11 30.36 6.02
CA TYR A 97 18.95 30.13 4.84
C TYR A 97 18.14 30.13 3.55
N PHE A 98 17.04 29.38 3.50
CA PHE A 98 16.21 29.29 2.30
C PHE A 98 15.45 30.59 2.01
N SER A 99 14.92 31.27 3.03
CA SER A 99 14.20 32.54 2.85
C SER A 99 15.10 33.68 2.37
N LEU A 100 16.32 33.79 2.91
CA LEU A 100 17.29 34.81 2.48
C LEU A 100 17.83 34.52 1.06
N SER A 101 18.13 33.27 0.76
CA SER A 101 18.65 32.85 -0.55
C SER A 101 17.59 32.95 -1.67
N LEU A 102 16.30 33.02 -1.31
CA LEU A 102 15.21 33.24 -2.27
C LEU A 102 15.03 34.71 -2.66
N ARG A 103 15.42 35.68 -1.82
CA ARG A 103 15.27 37.11 -2.13
C ARG A 103 16.13 37.54 -3.33
N THR A 104 17.18 36.79 -3.66
CA THR A 104 18.17 37.16 -4.67
C THR A 104 18.04 36.37 -5.97
N LYS A 105 17.07 35.44 -6.09
CA LYS A 105 16.97 34.54 -7.25
C LYS A 105 15.70 34.76 -8.07
N VAL A 106 15.88 34.86 -9.39
CA VAL A 106 14.79 34.90 -10.38
C VAL A 106 14.06 33.56 -10.38
N ILE A 107 12.72 33.62 -10.39
CA ILE A 107 11.85 32.44 -10.35
C ILE A 107 12.03 31.63 -11.63
N ALA A 108 12.47 30.36 -11.50
CA ALA A 108 12.61 29.45 -12.62
C ALA A 108 11.26 28.82 -12.99
N TRP A 109 10.47 29.51 -13.81
CA TRP A 109 9.16 29.06 -14.28
C TRP A 109 9.17 27.65 -14.89
N SER A 110 10.21 27.29 -15.64
CA SER A 110 10.35 25.96 -16.24
C SER A 110 10.41 24.82 -15.21
N ALA A 111 10.99 25.07 -14.03
CA ALA A 111 11.06 24.08 -12.97
C ALA A 111 9.73 23.95 -12.21
N LEU A 112 8.97 25.04 -12.10
CA LEU A 112 7.63 25.03 -11.52
C LEU A 112 6.66 24.24 -12.39
N LEU A 113 6.66 24.49 -13.72
CA LEU A 113 5.83 23.74 -14.66
C LEU A 113 6.14 22.24 -14.65
N GLN A 114 7.42 21.84 -14.59
CA GLN A 114 7.80 20.43 -14.50
C GLN A 114 7.30 19.75 -13.22
N GLU A 115 7.32 20.46 -12.09
CA GLU A 115 6.84 19.92 -10.82
C GLU A 115 5.31 19.87 -10.79
N GLU A 116 4.63 20.87 -11.33
CA GLU A 116 3.18 20.90 -11.49
C GLU A 116 2.69 19.76 -12.39
N GLU A 117 3.34 19.51 -13.52
CA GLU A 117 3.03 18.41 -14.42
C GLU A 117 3.20 17.04 -13.73
N ARG A 118 4.27 16.88 -12.93
CA ARG A 118 4.47 15.67 -12.10
C ARG A 118 3.37 15.51 -11.04
N LEU A 119 2.98 16.59 -10.37
CA LEU A 119 1.92 16.57 -9.37
C LEU A 119 0.58 16.21 -10.03
N ASN A 120 0.28 16.78 -11.20
CA ASN A 120 -0.93 16.49 -11.97
C ASN A 120 -0.97 15.03 -12.44
N LEU A 121 0.13 14.50 -12.98
CA LEU A 121 0.20 13.08 -13.33
C LEU A 121 0.03 12.18 -12.10
N THR A 122 0.58 12.58 -10.96
CA THR A 122 0.44 11.82 -9.72
C THR A 122 -0.98 11.92 -9.15
N TYR A 123 -1.61 13.07 -9.26
CA TYR A 123 -3.01 13.30 -8.87
C TYR A 123 -3.94 12.50 -9.77
N ALA A 124 -3.79 12.58 -11.09
CA ALA A 124 -4.56 11.84 -12.06
C ALA A 124 -4.43 10.31 -11.84
N ARG A 125 -3.24 9.82 -11.51
CA ARG A 125 -3.05 8.40 -11.11
C ARG A 125 -3.75 8.02 -9.81
N ARG A 126 -3.92 8.96 -8.87
CA ARG A 126 -4.63 8.72 -7.61
C ARG A 126 -6.13 8.77 -7.83
N VAL A 127 -6.63 9.77 -8.55
CA VAL A 127 -8.05 9.90 -8.89
C VAL A 127 -8.47 8.72 -9.77
N GLY A 128 -7.62 8.30 -10.71
CA GLY A 128 -7.76 7.07 -11.50
C GLY A 128 -7.91 5.79 -10.69
N ALA A 129 -7.57 5.78 -9.39
CA ALA A 129 -7.81 4.64 -8.50
C ALA A 129 -9.20 4.64 -7.85
N PHE A 130 -9.94 5.75 -7.96
CA PHE A 130 -11.26 5.94 -7.34
C PHE A 130 -12.35 6.27 -8.37
N ILE A 131 -11.98 6.91 -9.49
CA ILE A 131 -12.86 7.29 -10.59
C ILE A 131 -12.11 6.96 -11.88
N ASP A 132 -12.76 6.30 -12.83
CA ASP A 132 -12.17 5.97 -14.12
C ASP A 132 -12.03 7.25 -14.95
N VAL A 133 -10.88 7.92 -14.84
CA VAL A 133 -10.61 9.17 -15.56
C VAL A 133 -10.23 8.79 -17.00
N GLY A 134 -11.18 8.95 -17.92
CA GLY A 134 -10.95 8.71 -19.35
C GLY A 134 -9.79 9.55 -19.88
N GLY A 135 -8.78 8.89 -20.45
CA GLY A 135 -7.65 9.55 -21.13
C GLY A 135 -6.26 9.05 -20.75
N ILE A 136 -6.10 8.32 -19.64
CA ILE A 136 -4.82 7.73 -19.25
C ILE A 136 -4.94 6.22 -19.35
N ALA A 137 -4.45 5.64 -20.45
CA ALA A 137 -4.30 4.20 -20.57
C ALA A 137 -3.59 3.69 -19.30
N PRO A 138 -4.17 2.76 -18.53
CA PRO A 138 -3.55 2.27 -17.32
C PRO A 138 -2.20 1.68 -17.70
N ALA A 139 -1.12 2.39 -17.37
CA ALA A 139 0.22 1.90 -17.62
C ALA A 139 0.35 0.57 -16.87
N SER A 140 0.42 -0.53 -17.62
CA SER A 140 0.61 -1.86 -17.03
C SER A 140 1.78 -1.78 -16.05
N LYS A 141 1.50 -1.98 -14.75
CA LYS A 141 2.54 -1.82 -13.73
C LYS A 141 3.59 -2.90 -14.00
N ASN A 142 4.77 -2.48 -14.46
CA ASN A 142 5.81 -3.41 -14.88
C ASN A 142 6.47 -4.06 -13.66
N ARG A 143 5.80 -5.05 -13.06
CA ARG A 143 6.27 -5.82 -11.90
C ARG A 143 7.29 -6.88 -12.31
N ARG A 144 8.38 -6.46 -12.97
CA ARG A 144 9.40 -7.35 -13.58
C ARG A 144 9.88 -8.46 -12.64
N ARG A 145 10.03 -8.18 -11.34
CA ARG A 145 10.47 -9.17 -10.32
C ARG A 145 9.44 -10.28 -10.10
N VAL A 146 8.18 -9.91 -9.87
CA VAL A 146 7.08 -10.85 -9.66
C VAL A 146 6.82 -11.66 -10.94
N THR A 147 6.83 -10.99 -12.09
CA THR A 147 6.66 -11.65 -13.39
C THR A 147 7.76 -12.68 -13.67
N ARG A 148 9.02 -12.43 -13.27
CA ARG A 148 10.11 -13.43 -13.40
C ARG A 148 9.89 -14.64 -12.49
N LEU A 149 9.43 -14.43 -11.26
CA LEU A 149 9.11 -15.53 -10.35
C LEU A 149 7.98 -16.40 -10.90
N VAL A 150 6.90 -15.78 -11.40
CA VAL A 150 5.80 -16.53 -12.02
C VAL A 150 6.30 -17.35 -13.22
N LYS A 151 7.12 -16.77 -14.10
CA LYS A 151 7.69 -17.50 -15.25
C LYS A 151 8.63 -18.65 -14.86
N LYS A 152 9.28 -18.56 -13.69
CA LYS A 152 10.18 -19.61 -13.18
C LYS A 152 9.39 -20.77 -12.55
N VAL A 153 8.33 -20.46 -11.81
CA VAL A 153 7.48 -21.46 -11.14
C VAL A 153 6.50 -22.12 -12.12
N PHE A 154 5.95 -21.35 -13.06
CA PHE A 154 5.05 -21.81 -14.10
C PHE A 154 5.64 -21.47 -15.48
N PRO A 155 6.48 -22.36 -16.03
CA PRO A 155 7.01 -22.18 -17.37
C PRO A 155 5.89 -22.26 -18.40
N LEU A 156 5.90 -21.29 -19.33
CA LEU A 156 4.91 -21.15 -20.41
C LEU A 156 4.79 -22.41 -21.29
N GLY A 157 5.82 -23.26 -21.33
CA GLY A 157 5.83 -24.48 -22.16
C GLY A 157 5.01 -25.65 -21.61
N SER A 158 4.71 -25.70 -20.31
CA SER A 158 3.98 -26.83 -19.70
C SER A 158 2.50 -26.52 -19.48
N PHE A 159 2.19 -25.28 -19.08
CA PHE A 159 0.82 -24.82 -18.85
C PHE A 159 0.64 -23.38 -19.37
N PRO A 160 0.52 -23.17 -20.69
CA PRO A 160 0.54 -21.84 -21.29
C PRO A 160 -0.60 -20.94 -20.77
N TYR A 161 -1.80 -21.48 -20.59
CA TYR A 161 -2.98 -20.72 -20.17
C TYR A 161 -2.97 -20.34 -18.69
N LEU A 162 -2.58 -21.27 -17.82
CA LEU A 162 -2.38 -20.99 -16.41
C LEU A 162 -1.31 -19.92 -16.22
N SER A 163 -0.19 -20.06 -16.93
CA SER A 163 0.90 -19.08 -16.90
C SER A 163 0.44 -17.70 -17.39
N PHE A 164 -0.34 -17.65 -18.48
CA PHE A 164 -0.90 -16.41 -19.00
C PHE A 164 -1.85 -15.73 -18.00
N LEU A 165 -2.79 -16.46 -17.42
CA LEU A 165 -3.74 -15.93 -16.44
C LEU A 165 -3.04 -15.42 -15.18
N LEU A 166 -2.04 -16.14 -14.67
CA LEU A 166 -1.22 -15.69 -13.53
C LEU A 166 -0.37 -14.46 -13.88
N LEU A 167 0.20 -14.40 -15.08
CA LEU A 167 0.91 -13.22 -15.56
C LEU A 167 -0.01 -12.00 -15.65
N GLN A 168 -1.24 -12.20 -16.11
CA GLN A 168 -2.20 -11.12 -16.23
C GLN A 168 -2.75 -10.67 -14.87
N TRP A 169 -2.96 -11.59 -13.93
CA TRP A 169 -3.31 -11.27 -12.55
C TRP A 169 -2.20 -10.47 -11.85
N THR A 170 -0.94 -10.90 -12.02
CA THR A 170 0.22 -10.21 -11.44
C THR A 170 0.52 -8.86 -12.08
N ARG A 171 0.22 -8.68 -13.37
CA ARG A 171 0.36 -7.39 -14.08
C ARG A 171 -0.82 -6.44 -13.84
N GLY A 172 -2.00 -7.00 -13.59
CA GLY A 172 -3.21 -6.25 -13.29
C GLY A 172 -3.22 -5.63 -11.90
N ASP A 173 -4.30 -4.91 -11.63
CA ASP A 173 -4.52 -4.30 -10.32
C ASP A 173 -4.91 -5.31 -9.23
N GLY A 174 -5.44 -6.49 -9.60
CA GLY A 174 -5.85 -7.55 -8.66
C GLY A 174 -4.75 -7.96 -7.68
N PHE A 175 -3.52 -8.20 -8.15
CA PHE A 175 -2.38 -8.49 -7.26
C PHE A 175 -2.07 -7.33 -6.30
N GLY A 176 -2.15 -6.08 -6.77
CA GLY A 176 -1.89 -4.92 -5.91
C GLY A 176 -3.00 -4.70 -4.87
N MET A 177 -4.24 -4.96 -5.25
CA MET A 177 -5.40 -4.86 -4.37
C MET A 177 -5.36 -5.93 -3.28
N PHE A 178 -5.02 -7.18 -3.63
CA PHE A 178 -4.81 -8.26 -2.66
C PHE A 178 -3.78 -7.89 -1.60
N PHE A 179 -2.57 -7.47 -2.01
CA PHE A 179 -1.51 -7.13 -1.05
C PHE A 179 -1.86 -5.93 -0.14
N ARG A 180 -2.66 -4.97 -0.63
CA ARG A 180 -3.15 -3.87 0.21
C ARG A 180 -4.15 -4.37 1.25
N LEU A 181 -5.08 -5.22 0.83
CA LEU A 181 -6.08 -5.79 1.73
C LEU A 181 -5.41 -6.69 2.78
N PHE A 182 -4.46 -7.51 2.35
CA PHE A 182 -3.64 -8.33 3.24
C PHE A 182 -2.83 -7.48 4.23
N ALA A 183 -2.22 -6.38 3.77
CA ALA A 183 -1.51 -5.47 4.67
C ALA A 183 -2.44 -4.83 5.71
N VAL A 184 -3.67 -4.48 5.33
CA VAL A 184 -4.69 -4.01 6.28
C VAL A 184 -5.01 -5.09 7.30
N GLY A 185 -5.32 -6.32 6.87
CA GLY A 185 -5.58 -7.42 7.80
C GLY A 185 -4.40 -7.71 8.74
N LEU A 186 -3.17 -7.59 8.26
CA LEU A 186 -1.97 -7.78 9.09
C LEU A 186 -1.79 -6.66 10.12
N LEU A 187 -2.18 -5.43 9.79
CA LEU A 187 -2.24 -4.35 10.78
C LEU A 187 -3.29 -4.67 11.85
N PHE A 188 -4.47 -5.16 11.47
CA PHE A 188 -5.48 -5.56 12.44
C PHE A 188 -4.98 -6.66 13.40
N LEU A 189 -4.24 -7.66 12.90
CA LEU A 189 -3.60 -8.67 13.75
C LEU A 189 -2.64 -8.06 14.79
N LEU A 190 -1.90 -7.01 14.41
CA LEU A 190 -0.96 -6.33 15.30
C LEU A 190 -1.64 -5.47 16.37
N PHE A 191 -2.77 -4.85 16.04
CA PHE A 191 -3.45 -3.89 16.94
C PHE A 191 -4.52 -4.53 17.82
N PHE A 192 -5.13 -5.64 17.40
CA PHE A 192 -6.21 -6.28 18.15
C PHE A 192 -5.71 -7.59 18.78
N PRO A 193 -5.53 -7.63 20.12
CA PRO A 193 -5.09 -8.84 20.82
C PRO A 193 -6.19 -9.91 20.95
N SER A 194 -7.40 -9.66 20.41
CA SER A 194 -8.51 -10.59 20.48
C SER A 194 -8.40 -11.66 19.40
N PRO A 195 -8.34 -12.95 19.77
CA PRO A 195 -8.17 -14.03 18.81
C PRO A 195 -9.38 -14.20 17.88
N TRP A 196 -10.58 -13.91 18.37
CA TRP A 196 -11.81 -13.99 17.57
C TRP A 196 -11.84 -12.89 16.48
N VAL A 197 -11.32 -11.71 16.81
CA VAL A 197 -11.18 -10.61 15.84
C VAL A 197 -10.13 -10.98 14.79
N ALA A 198 -9.00 -11.57 15.20
CA ALA A 198 -7.95 -12.04 14.31
C ALA A 198 -8.44 -13.10 13.31
N VAL A 199 -9.16 -14.11 13.78
CA VAL A 199 -9.74 -15.17 12.93
C VAL A 199 -10.77 -14.58 11.97
N GLY A 200 -11.67 -13.73 12.48
CA GLY A 200 -12.70 -13.09 11.66
C GLY A 200 -12.13 -12.18 10.58
N GLU A 201 -11.11 -11.39 10.91
CA GLU A 201 -10.46 -10.48 9.97
C GLU A 201 -9.72 -11.24 8.87
N MET A 202 -8.93 -12.26 9.21
CA MET A 202 -8.20 -13.04 8.21
C MET A 202 -9.14 -13.80 7.26
N ALA A 203 -10.19 -14.42 7.82
CA ALA A 203 -11.24 -15.02 7.01
C ALA A 203 -11.95 -13.97 6.13
N GLY A 204 -12.18 -12.77 6.64
CA GLY A 204 -12.72 -11.63 5.91
C GLY A 204 -11.83 -11.21 4.73
N VAL A 205 -10.52 -11.09 4.95
CA VAL A 205 -9.52 -10.82 3.90
C VAL A 205 -9.56 -11.90 2.83
N THR A 206 -9.61 -13.18 3.20
CA THR A 206 -9.74 -14.29 2.26
C THR A 206 -11.03 -14.17 1.43
N LEU A 207 -12.18 -13.94 2.08
CA LEU A 207 -13.47 -13.81 1.42
C LEU A 207 -13.53 -12.63 0.44
N LEU A 208 -12.99 -11.47 0.83
CA LEU A 208 -12.89 -10.31 -0.06
C LEU A 208 -11.93 -10.58 -1.22
N SER A 209 -10.84 -11.32 -0.99
CA SER A 209 -9.91 -11.73 -2.05
C SER A 209 -10.56 -12.70 -3.04
N ILE A 210 -11.45 -13.57 -2.57
CA ILE A 210 -12.30 -14.42 -3.42
C ILE A 210 -13.23 -13.58 -4.30
N LEU A 211 -13.83 -12.52 -3.76
CA LEU A 211 -14.65 -11.59 -4.56
C LEU A 211 -13.82 -10.86 -5.62
N GLN A 212 -12.58 -10.47 -5.28
CA GLN A 212 -11.66 -9.87 -6.24
C GLN A 212 -11.31 -10.86 -7.37
N LEU A 213 -11.08 -12.13 -7.04
CA LEU A 213 -10.80 -13.19 -8.01
C LEU A 213 -11.96 -13.37 -9.02
N ASP A 214 -13.20 -13.30 -8.54
CA ASP A 214 -14.38 -13.35 -9.39
C ASP A 214 -14.45 -12.15 -10.37
N SER A 215 -14.17 -10.94 -9.88
CA SER A 215 -14.11 -9.75 -10.73
C SER A 215 -13.00 -9.85 -11.80
N PHE A 216 -11.87 -10.47 -11.44
CA PHE A 216 -10.75 -10.69 -12.34
C PHE A 216 -11.13 -11.65 -13.48
N PHE A 217 -11.75 -12.80 -13.17
CA PHE A 217 -12.17 -13.74 -14.20
C PHE A 217 -13.26 -13.18 -15.12
N GLN A 218 -14.15 -12.33 -14.59
CA GLN A 218 -15.14 -11.62 -15.42
C GLN A 218 -14.47 -10.66 -16.40
N THR A 219 -13.47 -9.91 -15.94
CA THR A 219 -12.72 -8.97 -16.77
C THR A 219 -11.91 -9.70 -17.84
N MET A 220 -11.25 -10.80 -17.47
CA MET A 220 -10.55 -11.66 -18.42
C MET A 220 -11.49 -12.16 -19.50
N ARG A 221 -12.67 -12.65 -19.11
CA ARG A 221 -13.67 -13.19 -20.04
C ARG A 221 -14.21 -12.16 -21.03
N ARG A 222 -14.40 -10.91 -20.59
CA ARG A 222 -14.87 -9.81 -21.44
C ARG A 222 -13.75 -9.17 -22.26
N SER A 223 -12.50 -9.47 -21.95
CA SER A 223 -11.35 -8.91 -22.64
C SER A 223 -11.38 -9.34 -24.11
N ALA A 224 -11.29 -8.35 -25.01
CA ALA A 224 -11.21 -8.55 -26.46
C ALA A 224 -9.98 -9.38 -26.90
N PHE A 225 -9.08 -9.72 -25.99
CA PHE A 225 -7.92 -10.57 -26.24
C PHE A 225 -8.25 -12.07 -26.33
N LEU A 226 -9.36 -12.52 -25.75
CA LEU A 226 -9.73 -13.95 -25.74
C LEU A 226 -10.00 -14.55 -27.12
N PRO A 227 -10.71 -13.87 -28.04
CA PRO A 227 -10.95 -14.38 -29.39
C PRO A 227 -9.71 -14.45 -30.28
N ILE A 228 -8.66 -13.68 -29.95
CA ILE A 228 -7.42 -13.59 -30.74
C ILE A 228 -6.51 -14.79 -30.45
N LEU A 229 -6.69 -15.44 -29.30
CA LEU A 229 -5.90 -16.61 -28.95
C LEU A 229 -6.46 -17.85 -29.67
N PRO A 230 -5.62 -18.61 -30.41
CA PRO A 230 -6.06 -19.81 -31.12
C PRO A 230 -6.26 -20.96 -30.12
N ILE A 231 -7.39 -20.95 -29.39
CA ILE A 231 -7.66 -21.87 -28.27
C ILE A 231 -9.07 -22.44 -28.35
N ASP A 232 -9.19 -23.74 -28.07
CA ASP A 232 -10.48 -24.38 -27.86
C ASP A 232 -11.10 -23.96 -26.51
N ARG A 233 -12.41 -23.72 -26.48
CA ARG A 233 -13.13 -23.24 -25.29
C ARG A 233 -13.01 -24.20 -24.10
N LYS A 234 -12.73 -25.47 -24.34
CA LYS A 234 -12.51 -26.49 -23.30
C LYS A 234 -11.21 -26.26 -22.54
N GLU A 235 -10.09 -26.09 -23.24
CA GLU A 235 -8.78 -25.84 -22.63
C GLU A 235 -8.75 -24.53 -21.82
N LEU A 236 -9.48 -23.51 -22.30
CA LEU A 236 -9.61 -22.24 -21.58
C LEU A 236 -10.31 -22.42 -20.22
N LYS A 237 -11.40 -23.19 -20.17
CA LYS A 237 -12.13 -23.46 -18.93
C LYS A 237 -11.26 -24.20 -17.92
N GLU A 238 -10.51 -25.19 -18.37
CA GLU A 238 -9.56 -25.94 -17.54
C GLU A 238 -8.44 -25.03 -16.99
N GLY A 239 -7.86 -24.18 -17.85
CA GLY A 239 -6.87 -23.20 -17.43
C GLY A 239 -7.40 -22.21 -16.39
N MET A 240 -8.65 -21.75 -16.53
CA MET A 240 -9.30 -20.87 -15.55
C MET A 240 -9.58 -21.59 -14.22
N LEU A 241 -9.98 -22.86 -14.25
CA LEU A 241 -10.19 -23.66 -13.03
C LEU A 241 -8.87 -23.89 -12.29
N LEU A 242 -7.80 -24.25 -13.00
CA LEU A 242 -6.49 -24.46 -12.42
C LEU A 242 -5.91 -23.16 -11.84
N ALA A 243 -6.01 -22.05 -12.58
CA ALA A 243 -5.58 -20.74 -12.10
C ALA A 243 -6.39 -20.29 -10.88
N GLY A 244 -7.71 -20.51 -10.90
CA GLY A 244 -8.60 -20.21 -9.79
C GLY A 244 -8.26 -21.02 -8.55
N ARG A 245 -8.06 -22.33 -8.69
CA ARG A 245 -7.62 -23.20 -7.60
C ARG A 245 -6.30 -22.72 -7.02
N PHE A 246 -5.31 -22.45 -7.86
CA PHE A 246 -4.00 -21.97 -7.43
C PHE A 246 -4.10 -20.65 -6.65
N LEU A 247 -4.84 -19.67 -7.16
CA LEU A 247 -5.00 -18.36 -6.52
C LEU A 247 -5.78 -18.45 -5.21
N LEU A 248 -6.81 -19.30 -5.14
CA LEU A 248 -7.54 -19.57 -3.89
C LEU A 248 -6.64 -20.19 -2.83
N THR A 249 -5.89 -21.24 -3.19
CA THR A 249 -4.92 -21.86 -2.28
C THR A 249 -3.87 -20.86 -1.83
N PHE A 250 -3.38 -20.01 -2.74
CA PHE A 250 -2.41 -18.97 -2.44
C PHE A 250 -2.95 -17.94 -1.43
N PHE A 251 -4.20 -17.48 -1.59
CA PHE A 251 -4.81 -16.53 -0.66
C PHE A 251 -4.95 -17.12 0.74
N VAL A 252 -5.53 -18.32 0.84
CA VAL A 252 -5.70 -19.01 2.12
C VAL A 252 -4.36 -19.24 2.80
N LEU A 253 -3.35 -19.69 2.07
CA LEU A 253 -2.03 -19.96 2.65
C LEU A 253 -1.37 -18.68 3.17
N ILE A 254 -1.47 -17.58 2.42
CA ILE A 254 -0.90 -16.29 2.83
C ILE A 254 -1.61 -15.68 4.04
N THR A 255 -2.93 -15.80 4.16
CA THR A 255 -3.67 -15.30 5.33
C THR A 255 -3.49 -16.19 6.55
N THR A 256 -3.40 -17.51 6.34
CA THR A 256 -3.27 -18.50 7.42
C THR A 256 -1.91 -18.43 8.13
N ILE A 257 -0.80 -18.26 7.40
CA ILE A 257 0.55 -18.28 8.00
C ILE A 257 0.74 -17.22 9.10
N PRO A 258 0.46 -15.92 8.86
CA PRO A 258 0.56 -14.90 9.90
C PRO A 258 -0.37 -15.23 11.07
N ALA A 259 -1.60 -15.66 10.79
CA ALA A 259 -2.57 -15.89 11.84
C ALA A 259 -2.16 -17.04 12.79
N ILE A 260 -1.56 -18.11 12.27
CA ILE A 260 -0.96 -19.18 13.09
C ILE A 260 0.21 -18.64 13.94
N LEU A 261 1.04 -17.76 13.38
CA LEU A 261 2.20 -17.20 14.07
C LEU A 261 1.81 -16.29 15.25
N PHE A 262 0.72 -15.54 15.12
CA PHE A 262 0.20 -14.70 16.20
C PHE A 262 -0.64 -15.49 17.21
N TYR A 263 -1.39 -16.49 16.75
CA TYR A 263 -2.44 -17.16 17.52
C TYR A 263 -2.39 -18.70 17.38
N PRO A 264 -1.30 -19.35 17.82
CA PRO A 264 -1.08 -20.79 17.59
C PRO A 264 -2.11 -21.68 18.27
N PHE A 265 -2.69 -21.22 19.39
CA PHE A 265 -3.68 -21.98 20.16
C PHE A 265 -5.08 -22.00 19.54
N GLN A 266 -5.37 -21.14 18.54
CA GLN A 266 -6.66 -21.14 17.82
C GLN A 266 -6.59 -21.77 16.41
N LEU A 267 -5.60 -22.65 16.19
CA LEU A 267 -5.35 -23.26 14.89
C LEU A 267 -6.56 -24.03 14.34
N LEU A 268 -7.30 -24.76 15.20
CA LEU A 268 -8.50 -25.51 14.79
C LEU A 268 -9.62 -24.59 14.29
N GLN A 269 -9.90 -23.50 15.03
CA GLN A 269 -10.91 -22.53 14.62
C GLN A 269 -10.50 -21.85 13.31
N LEU A 270 -9.22 -21.47 13.20
CA LEU A 270 -8.69 -20.80 12.03
C LEU A 270 -8.78 -21.67 10.77
N LEU A 271 -8.38 -22.94 10.87
CA LEU A 271 -8.54 -23.91 9.78
C LEU A 271 -10.01 -24.14 9.42
N GLY A 272 -10.91 -24.12 10.41
CA GLY A 272 -12.35 -24.20 10.18
C GLY A 272 -12.87 -23.03 9.33
N PHE A 273 -12.58 -21.80 9.74
CA PHE A 273 -13.03 -20.59 9.04
C PHE A 273 -12.40 -20.44 7.65
N GLU A 274 -11.10 -20.67 7.52
CA GLU A 274 -10.40 -20.61 6.23
C GLU A 274 -10.84 -21.76 5.31
N GLY A 275 -11.13 -22.93 5.86
CA GLY A 275 -11.72 -24.06 5.12
C GLY A 275 -13.10 -23.73 4.56
N ILE A 276 -13.95 -23.07 5.36
CA ILE A 276 -15.26 -22.57 4.89
C ILE A 276 -15.06 -21.51 3.79
N ALA A 277 -14.14 -20.56 3.99
CA ALA A 277 -13.86 -19.53 2.99
C ALA A 277 -13.39 -20.15 1.66
N TYR A 278 -12.48 -21.13 1.73
CA TYR A 278 -12.01 -21.88 0.56
C TYR A 278 -13.16 -22.62 -0.13
N ALA A 279 -14.01 -23.32 0.62
CA ALA A 279 -15.14 -24.08 0.07
C ALA A 279 -16.15 -23.16 -0.62
N VAL A 280 -16.47 -22.01 -0.01
CA VAL A 280 -17.35 -20.98 -0.59
C VAL A 280 -16.74 -20.40 -1.86
N GLY A 281 -15.43 -20.10 -1.85
CA GLY A 281 -14.72 -19.58 -3.01
C GLY A 281 -14.69 -20.58 -4.16
N TRP A 282 -14.42 -21.85 -3.86
CA TRP A 282 -14.42 -22.93 -4.84
C TRP A 282 -15.81 -23.14 -5.46
N TRP A 283 -16.84 -23.25 -4.64
CA TRP A 283 -18.23 -23.39 -5.11
C TRP A 283 -18.67 -22.22 -5.99
N ARG A 284 -18.28 -20.99 -5.64
CA ARG A 284 -18.58 -19.81 -6.46
C ARG A 284 -17.85 -19.86 -7.81
N LEU A 285 -16.59 -20.29 -7.81
CA LEU A 285 -15.78 -20.40 -9.02
C LEU A 285 -16.38 -21.43 -9.99
N THR A 286 -16.67 -22.65 -9.51
CA THR A 286 -17.20 -23.74 -10.34
C THR A 286 -18.58 -23.43 -10.89
N LYS A 287 -19.52 -23.01 -10.02
CA LYS A 287 -20.91 -22.68 -10.42
C LYS A 287 -20.96 -21.60 -11.49
N ARG A 288 -20.05 -20.63 -11.46
CA ARG A 288 -20.00 -19.55 -12.46
C ARG A 288 -19.40 -19.99 -13.79
N LEU A 289 -18.44 -20.90 -13.76
CA LEU A 289 -17.83 -21.46 -14.96
C LEU A 289 -18.79 -22.42 -15.68
N GLU A 290 -19.65 -23.13 -14.93
CA GLU A 290 -20.71 -23.99 -15.47
C GLU A 290 -21.88 -23.22 -16.08
N LYS A 291 -22.42 -22.21 -15.39
CA LYS A 291 -23.70 -21.54 -15.77
C LYS A 291 -23.66 -20.78 -17.10
N LYS A 292 -22.48 -20.61 -17.71
CA LYS A 292 -22.28 -19.85 -18.94
C LYS A 292 -21.27 -20.52 -19.87
N GLY A 293 -21.04 -21.82 -19.65
CA GLY A 293 -20.19 -22.66 -20.48
C GLY A 293 -20.90 -23.12 -21.74
#